data_AF-A0ABD7V2P1-F1
#
_entry.id   AF-A0ABD7V2P1-F1
#
_cell.length_a   1.000
_cell.length_b   1.000
_cell.length_c   1.000
_cell.angle_alpha   90.00
_cell.angle_beta   90.00
_cell.angle_gamma   90.00
#
_symmetry.space_group_name_H-M   'P 1'
#
loop_
_entity.id
_entity.type
_entity.pdbx_description
1 polymer ?
#
loop_
_entity_poly.entity_id
_entity_poly.type
_entity_poly.pdbx_seq_one_letter_code
_entity_poly.pdbx_strand_id
1 'polypeptide(L)'
;MHIRSRRRVADQIVRGRTPRRPVVIRARSADSASARLVGIGLAGSGLAHFTSPRLFEPITRPVFPRGTRAWVFANGTTETVLGLAIAGRRTRTIGAAGTIAYVAFLAGHALARATPRVPEDSERTNDDTGE
;
A
#
# COMPACT_ATOMS: atom_id res chain seq x y z
N MET A 1 26.34 -26.56 -34.59
CA MET A 1 25.40 -27.63 -35.00
C MET A 1 24.84 -28.35 -33.76
N HIS A 2 23.71 -27.89 -33.20
CA HIS A 2 23.20 -28.32 -31.86
C HIS A 2 21.74 -28.86 -31.90
N ILE A 3 21.38 -29.61 -32.96
CA ILE A 3 20.01 -30.09 -33.23
C ILE A 3 19.87 -31.60 -32.89
N ARG A 4 20.46 -32.06 -31.77
CA ARG A 4 20.31 -33.46 -31.32
C ARG A 4 19.48 -33.64 -30.04
N SER A 5 19.17 -32.55 -29.34
CA SER A 5 18.47 -32.59 -28.05
C SER A 5 16.95 -32.85 -28.19
N ARG A 6 16.29 -32.27 -29.21
CA ARG A 6 14.82 -32.30 -29.33
C ARG A 6 14.24 -33.69 -29.60
N ARG A 7 14.96 -34.54 -30.34
CA ARG A 7 14.46 -35.89 -30.71
C ARG A 7 14.32 -36.82 -29.50
N ARG A 8 15.18 -36.69 -28.48
CA ARG A 8 15.15 -37.57 -27.29
C ARG A 8 13.93 -37.33 -26.39
N VAL A 9 13.40 -36.12 -26.36
CA VAL A 9 12.25 -35.77 -25.51
C VAL A 9 10.95 -36.30 -26.10
N ALA A 10 10.78 -36.15 -27.42
CA ALA A 10 9.63 -36.70 -28.14
C ALA A 10 9.58 -38.24 -28.04
N ASP A 11 10.72 -38.92 -28.22
CA ASP A 11 10.83 -40.36 -28.07
C ASP A 11 10.48 -40.85 -26.65
N GLN A 12 10.71 -40.06 -25.60
CA GLN A 12 10.39 -40.43 -24.23
C GLN A 12 8.89 -40.33 -23.94
N ILE A 13 8.22 -39.32 -24.50
CA ILE A 13 6.77 -39.15 -24.38
C ILE A 13 6.03 -40.28 -25.13
N VAL A 14 6.46 -40.61 -26.35
CA VAL A 14 5.90 -41.72 -27.14
C VAL A 14 6.10 -43.08 -26.44
N ARG A 15 7.20 -43.26 -25.70
CA ARG A 15 7.49 -44.48 -24.93
C ARG A 15 6.83 -44.52 -23.54
N GLY A 16 5.88 -43.63 -23.25
CA GLY A 16 5.15 -43.61 -21.97
C GLY A 16 6.01 -43.32 -20.74
N ARG A 17 7.22 -42.75 -20.92
CA ARG A 17 8.09 -42.37 -19.81
C ARG A 17 7.89 -40.90 -19.48
N THR A 18 7.31 -40.63 -18.31
CA THR A 18 7.20 -39.28 -17.76
C THR A 18 8.62 -38.69 -17.59
N PRO A 19 8.93 -37.54 -18.20
CA PRO A 19 10.26 -36.95 -18.09
C PRO A 19 10.60 -36.64 -16.63
N ARG A 20 11.75 -37.12 -16.15
CA ARG A 20 12.22 -37.04 -14.75
C ARG A 20 12.36 -35.62 -14.18
N ARG A 21 12.18 -34.58 -14.99
CA ARG A 21 12.19 -33.17 -14.59
C ARG A 21 11.13 -32.39 -15.38
N PRO A 22 9.89 -32.30 -14.89
CA PRO A 22 8.93 -31.38 -15.47
C PRO A 22 9.47 -29.95 -15.30
N VAL A 23 9.68 -29.24 -16.40
CA VAL A 23 9.92 -27.80 -16.36
C VAL A 23 8.60 -27.16 -15.96
N VAL A 24 8.39 -26.99 -14.66
CA VAL A 24 7.21 -26.28 -14.14
C VAL A 24 7.42 -24.80 -14.47
N ILE A 25 7.00 -24.38 -15.66
CA ILE A 25 6.79 -22.96 -15.94
C ILE A 25 5.59 -22.58 -15.08
N ARG A 26 5.83 -22.12 -13.84
CA ARG A 26 4.77 -21.52 -13.02
C ARG A 26 4.21 -20.38 -13.83
N ALA A 27 3.01 -20.58 -14.39
CA ALA A 27 2.24 -19.51 -14.97
C ALA A 27 2.17 -18.38 -13.94
N ARG A 28 2.42 -17.15 -14.38
CA ARG A 28 2.27 -15.95 -13.56
C ARG A 28 0.84 -15.94 -13.03
N SER A 29 0.63 -16.30 -11.76
CA SER A 29 -0.71 -16.43 -11.17
C SER A 29 -1.47 -15.12 -11.33
N ALA A 30 -2.77 -15.18 -11.60
CA ALA A 30 -3.62 -14.00 -11.75
C ALA A 30 -3.49 -13.04 -10.54
N ASP A 31 -3.37 -13.59 -9.32
CA ASP A 31 -3.08 -12.83 -8.10
C ASP A 31 -1.81 -11.99 -8.16
N SER A 32 -0.78 -12.48 -8.87
CA SER A 32 0.46 -11.75 -9.05
C SER A 32 0.33 -10.60 -10.05
N ALA A 33 -0.62 -10.68 -10.99
CA ALA A 33 -0.95 -9.58 -11.89
C ALA A 33 -1.86 -8.55 -11.21
N SER A 34 -2.93 -8.99 -10.54
CA SER A 34 -3.89 -8.11 -9.85
C SER A 34 -3.20 -7.24 -8.81
N ALA A 35 -2.45 -7.82 -7.88
CA ALA A 35 -1.78 -6.99 -6.89
C ALA A 35 -0.58 -6.21 -7.46
N ARG A 36 -0.08 -6.53 -8.67
CA ARG A 36 0.85 -5.63 -9.36
C ARG A 36 0.14 -4.40 -9.91
N LEU A 37 -1.07 -4.56 -10.45
CA LEU A 37 -1.92 -3.44 -10.86
C LEU A 37 -2.31 -2.57 -9.64
N VAL A 38 -2.71 -3.19 -8.53
CA VAL A 38 -3.00 -2.47 -7.28
C VAL A 38 -1.77 -1.71 -6.80
N GLY A 39 -0.60 -2.35 -6.75
CA GLY A 39 0.64 -1.70 -6.34
C GLY A 39 1.04 -0.54 -7.25
N ILE A 40 0.90 -0.68 -8.57
CA ILE A 40 1.15 0.39 -9.54
C ILE A 40 0.14 1.53 -9.37
N GLY A 41 -1.15 1.21 -9.18
CA GLY A 41 -2.19 2.21 -8.97
C GLY A 41 -1.94 3.03 -7.70
N LEU A 42 -1.60 2.35 -6.59
CA LEU A 42 -1.23 3.00 -5.33
C LEU A 42 0.06 3.82 -5.45
N ALA A 43 1.06 3.34 -6.20
CA ALA A 43 2.25 4.13 -6.44
C ALA A 43 1.94 5.37 -7.30
N GLY A 44 1.06 5.23 -8.29
CA GLY A 44 0.57 6.33 -9.12
C GLY A 44 -0.19 7.38 -8.32
N SER A 45 -1.06 6.98 -7.38
CA SER A 45 -1.73 7.93 -6.48
C SER A 45 -0.72 8.68 -5.61
N GLY A 46 0.29 7.98 -5.09
CA GLY A 46 1.37 8.59 -4.33
C GLY A 46 2.13 9.65 -5.14
N LEU A 47 2.45 9.36 -6.41
CA LEU A 47 3.07 10.34 -7.32
C LEU A 47 2.15 11.55 -7.59
N ALA A 48 0.83 11.33 -7.70
CA ALA A 48 -0.13 12.40 -7.94
C ALA A 48 -0.16 13.45 -6.84
N HIS A 49 0.16 13.08 -5.59
CA HIS A 49 0.30 14.03 -4.49
C HIS A 49 1.42 15.03 -4.71
N PHE A 50 2.48 14.66 -5.45
CA PHE A 50 3.59 15.56 -5.78
C PHE A 50 3.29 16.44 -6.99
N THR A 51 2.65 15.89 -8.01
CA THR A 51 2.32 16.64 -9.23
C THR A 51 1.18 17.62 -9.02
N SER A 52 0.18 17.22 -8.24
CA SER A 52 -1.08 17.96 -8.07
C SER A 52 -1.52 18.04 -6.60
N PRO A 53 -0.68 18.55 -5.67
CA PRO A 53 -0.98 18.57 -4.23
C PRO A 53 -2.28 19.30 -3.90
N ARG A 54 -2.64 20.32 -4.69
CA ARG A 54 -3.87 21.13 -4.51
C ARG A 54 -5.16 20.31 -4.57
N LEU A 55 -5.17 19.17 -5.29
CA LEU A 55 -6.34 18.29 -5.36
C LEU A 55 -6.56 17.51 -4.05
N PHE A 56 -5.49 17.30 -3.28
CA PHE A 56 -5.51 16.47 -2.07
C PHE A 56 -5.58 17.30 -0.78
N GLU A 57 -5.23 18.59 -0.84
CA GLU A 57 -5.32 19.52 0.29
C GLU A 57 -6.72 19.58 0.92
N PRO A 58 -7.84 19.68 0.16
CA PRO A 58 -9.19 19.73 0.75
C PRO A 58 -9.55 18.48 1.56
N ILE A 59 -9.07 17.31 1.12
CA ILE A 59 -9.31 16.02 1.78
C ILE A 59 -8.41 15.87 3.01
N THR A 60 -7.18 16.36 2.93
CA THR A 60 -6.17 16.21 3.98
C THR A 60 -6.36 17.22 5.11
N ARG A 61 -6.84 18.43 4.82
CA ARG A 61 -6.95 19.56 5.76
C ARG A 61 -7.79 19.28 7.01
N PRO A 62 -8.96 18.60 6.93
CA PRO A 62 -9.75 18.29 8.13
C PRO A 62 -9.01 17.38 9.11
N VAL A 63 -8.18 16.45 8.59
CA VAL A 63 -7.43 15.49 9.40
C VAL A 63 -6.10 16.10 9.90
N PHE A 64 -5.46 16.92 9.06
CA PHE A 64 -4.17 17.55 9.33
C PHE A 64 -4.22 19.07 9.04
N PRO A 65 -4.78 19.87 9.97
CA PRO A 65 -5.00 21.31 9.75
C PRO A 65 -3.72 22.15 9.82
N ARG A 66 -2.67 21.65 10.49
CA ARG A 66 -1.35 22.31 10.54
C ARG A 66 -0.40 21.61 9.58
N GLY A 67 0.23 22.37 8.69
CA GLY A 67 1.18 21.82 7.72
C GLY A 67 0.55 20.87 6.71
N THR A 68 -0.71 21.10 6.32
CA THR A 68 -1.47 20.21 5.40
C THR A 68 -0.67 19.82 4.16
N ARG A 69 0.05 20.77 3.55
CA ARG A 69 0.86 20.50 2.36
C ARG A 69 2.05 19.58 2.61
N ALA A 70 2.67 19.66 3.79
CA ALA A 70 3.71 18.71 4.18
C ALA A 70 3.12 17.30 4.39
N TRP A 71 1.93 17.22 4.98
CA TRP A 71 1.21 15.95 5.13
C TRP A 71 0.77 15.34 3.80
N VAL A 72 0.37 16.14 2.81
CA VAL A 72 0.09 15.69 1.44
C VAL A 72 1.32 15.01 0.83
N PHE A 73 2.51 15.60 0.95
CA PHE A 73 3.74 14.99 0.43
C PHE A 73 4.20 13.77 1.25
N ALA A 74 4.02 13.78 2.57
CA ALA A 74 4.34 12.64 3.43
C ALA A 74 3.45 11.42 3.09
N ASN A 75 2.15 11.66 2.88
CA ASN A 75 1.20 10.65 2.44
C ASN A 75 1.57 10.14 1.04
N GLY A 76 1.85 11.04 0.10
CA GLY A 76 2.32 10.69 -1.25
C GLY A 76 3.58 9.82 -1.25
N THR A 77 4.55 10.15 -0.41
CA THR A 77 5.78 9.35 -0.24
C THR A 77 5.46 7.94 0.22
N THR A 78 4.61 7.84 1.25
CA THR A 78 4.24 6.56 1.88
C THR A 78 3.48 5.67 0.91
N GLU A 79 2.47 6.20 0.21
CA GLU A 79 1.71 5.49 -0.82
C GLU A 79 2.61 5.01 -1.96
N THR A 80 3.56 5.84 -2.40
CA THR A 80 4.52 5.47 -3.44
C THR A 80 5.36 4.26 -3.04
N VAL A 81 5.95 4.30 -1.84
CA VAL A 81 6.80 3.22 -1.32
C VAL A 81 5.99 1.93 -1.11
N LEU A 82 4.80 2.04 -0.52
CA LEU A 82 3.92 0.89 -0.29
C LEU A 82 3.41 0.27 -1.61
N GLY A 83 3.03 1.11 -2.57
CA GLY A 83 2.60 0.67 -3.89
C GLY A 83 3.71 -0.10 -4.62
N LEU A 84 4.93 0.44 -4.61
CA LEU A 84 6.09 -0.24 -5.19
C LEU A 84 6.41 -1.55 -4.45
N ALA A 85 6.32 -1.56 -3.12
CA ALA A 85 6.52 -2.75 -2.30
C ALA A 85 5.47 -3.85 -2.60
N ILE A 86 4.21 -3.50 -2.83
CA ILE A 86 3.13 -4.42 -3.22
C ILE A 86 3.33 -4.96 -4.64
N ALA A 87 3.80 -4.10 -5.56
CA ALA A 87 4.11 -4.49 -6.94
C ALA A 87 5.30 -5.46 -7.01
N GLY A 88 6.25 -5.37 -6.08
CA GLY A 88 7.37 -6.29 -5.92
C GLY A 88 6.94 -7.64 -5.33
N ARG A 89 7.13 -8.73 -6.07
CA ARG A 89 6.77 -10.09 -5.62
C ARG A 89 7.39 -10.50 -4.29
N ARG A 90 8.62 -10.07 -4.01
CA ARG A 90 9.38 -10.43 -2.80
C ARG A 90 8.96 -9.61 -1.57
N THR A 91 8.48 -8.39 -1.79
CA THR A 91 8.13 -7.42 -0.75
C THR A 91 6.63 -7.31 -0.53
N ARG A 92 5.81 -8.01 -1.33
CA ARG A 92 4.35 -7.86 -1.35
C ARG A 92 3.70 -8.04 0.02
N THR A 93 4.08 -9.07 0.78
CA THR A 93 3.48 -9.33 2.10
C THR A 93 3.78 -8.21 3.08
N ILE A 94 5.03 -7.72 3.07
CA ILE A 94 5.46 -6.58 3.90
C ILE A 94 4.73 -5.30 3.46
N GLY A 95 4.62 -5.07 2.15
CA GLY A 95 3.89 -3.92 1.59
C GLY A 95 2.41 -3.94 1.98
N ALA A 96 1.74 -5.10 1.90
CA ALA A 96 0.33 -5.23 2.29
C ALA A 96 0.13 -4.98 3.80
N ALA A 97 0.98 -5.55 4.66
CA ALA A 97 0.94 -5.29 6.09
C ALA A 97 1.19 -3.81 6.40
N GLY A 98 2.17 -3.19 5.73
CA GLY A 98 2.46 -1.76 5.83
C GLY A 98 1.27 -0.89 5.43
N THR A 99 0.56 -1.24 4.35
CA THR A 99 -0.65 -0.52 3.93
C THR A 99 -1.76 -0.61 4.97
N ILE A 100 -1.99 -1.80 5.55
CA ILE A 100 -2.99 -1.96 6.62
C ILE A 100 -2.63 -1.08 7.82
N ALA A 101 -1.37 -1.11 8.26
CA ALA A 101 -0.89 -0.29 9.37
C ALA A 101 -1.05 1.21 9.07
N TYR A 102 -0.72 1.63 7.86
CA TYR A 102 -0.84 3.03 7.43
C TYR A 102 -2.29 3.51 7.41
N VAL A 103 -3.22 2.71 6.89
CA VAL A 103 -4.66 3.03 6.91
C VAL A 103 -5.19 3.11 8.33
N ALA A 104 -4.79 2.19 9.22
CA ALA A 104 -5.17 2.22 10.62
C ALA A 104 -4.67 3.49 11.33
N PHE A 105 -3.42 3.90 11.05
CA PHE A 105 -2.86 5.16 11.56
C PHE A 105 -3.67 6.38 11.10
N LEU A 106 -3.99 6.48 9.81
CA LEU A 106 -4.80 7.57 9.27
C LEU A 106 -6.20 7.62 9.90
N ALA A 107 -6.85 6.46 10.02
CA ALA A 107 -8.17 6.36 10.62
C ALA A 107 -8.17 6.80 12.10
N GLY A 108 -7.18 6.36 12.87
CA GLY A 108 -7.02 6.78 14.27
C GLY A 108 -6.81 8.29 14.39
N HIS A 109 -5.99 8.87 13.52
CA HIS A 109 -5.74 10.31 13.52
C HIS A 109 -6.98 11.12 13.10
N ALA A 110 -7.78 10.63 12.16
CA ALA A 110 -9.04 11.25 11.77
C ALA A 110 -10.08 11.17 12.90
N LEU A 111 -10.22 10.01 13.55
CA LEU A 111 -11.18 9.81 14.63
C LEU A 111 -10.87 10.70 15.84
N ALA A 112 -9.60 10.82 16.24
CA ALA A 112 -9.18 11.69 17.33
C ALA A 112 -9.46 13.19 17.08
N ARG A 113 -9.68 13.58 15.82
CA ARG A 113 -10.07 14.95 15.44
C ARG A 113 -11.59 15.11 15.30
N ALA A 114 -12.30 14.01 15.06
CA ALA A 114 -13.75 13.99 14.98
C ALA A 114 -14.43 13.95 16.35
N THR A 115 -13.76 13.50 17.41
CA THR A 115 -14.30 13.53 18.78
C THR A 115 -14.27 14.97 19.33
N PRO A 116 -15.44 15.59 19.60
CA PRO A 116 -15.50 16.87 20.28
C PRO A 116 -14.84 16.72 21.64
N ARG A 117 -13.89 17.61 21.97
CA ARG A 117 -13.38 17.68 23.34
C ARG A 117 -14.53 18.23 24.19
N VAL A 118 -15.01 17.43 25.14
CA VAL A 118 -15.88 17.92 26.21
C VAL A 118 -15.08 19.01 26.94
N PRO A 119 -15.58 20.25 27.07
CA PRO A 119 -14.87 21.31 27.76
C PRO A 119 -14.80 20.98 29.27
N GLU A 120 -13.66 20.49 29.72
CA GLU A 120 -13.28 20.32 31.14
C GLU A 120 -12.76 21.66 31.73
N ASP A 121 -13.42 22.78 31.41
CA ASP A 121 -12.97 24.11 31.83
C ASP A 121 -14.03 24.88 32.67
N SER A 122 -15.15 24.26 33.03
CA SER A 122 -16.21 24.90 33.84
C SER A 122 -16.08 24.72 35.36
N GLU A 123 -15.11 23.96 35.88
CA GLU A 123 -14.98 23.70 37.34
C GLU A 123 -13.90 24.52 38.06
N ARG A 124 -13.17 25.43 37.39
CA ARG A 124 -12.13 26.27 38.04
C ARG A 124 -12.54 27.71 38.38
N THR A 125 -13.79 28.11 38.19
CA THR A 125 -14.19 29.53 38.32
C THR A 125 -15.05 29.87 39.54
N ASN A 126 -15.30 28.94 40.47
CA ASN A 126 -16.19 29.18 41.61
C ASN A 126 -15.50 29.22 42.98
N ASP A 127 -14.17 29.33 43.04
CA ASP A 127 -13.41 29.31 44.31
C ASP A 127 -12.74 30.67 44.66
N ASP A 128 -13.17 31.77 44.03
CA ASP A 128 -12.55 33.09 44.24
C ASP A 128 -13.58 34.23 44.44
N THR A 129 -14.67 33.95 45.15
CA THR A 129 -15.48 35.02 45.76
C THR A 129 -15.73 34.69 47.23
N GLY A 130 -14.64 34.62 47.98
CA GLY A 130 -14.64 35.03 49.37
C GLY A 130 -13.94 36.38 49.43
N GLU A 131 -14.70 37.46 49.54
CA GLU A 131 -14.45 38.69 50.33
C GLU A 131 -15.73 39.55 50.30
#